data_AF-A0A180FYJ8-F1
#
_entry.id   AF-A0A180FYJ8-F1
#
_cell.length_a   1.000
_cell.length_b   1.000
_cell.length_c   1.000
_cell.angle_alpha   90.00
_cell.angle_beta   90.00
_cell.angle_gamma   90.00
#
_symmetry.space_group_name_H-M   'P 1'
#
loop_
_entity.id
_entity.type
_entity.pdbx_description
1 polymer ?
#
loop_
_entity_poly.entity_id
_entity_poly.type
_entity_poly.pdbx_seq_one_letter_code
_entity_poly.pdbx_strand_id
1 'polypeptide(L)'
;NQIRDLSKEAFLKPTIQLYTRGHWKPGTSDHSLFMDTMQGLMALPAEFRQKNFPPKMETNRKVQSNFYKLVRELQRRLRLAVRERLLANIVTPAGDLIEEGNVPNLHQLARSIFRFLHPDEATMTDSEVDDNIPVLLLTRIGHLRLQTIDQLLHSEIKKVSQWNMINETLREVRGRGSDYQAAFGKAILAKDHALFGHSRSFVEILEEDEENIKMPDDDEIQVQLNQIIREQLQARHS
;
A
#
# COMPACT_ATOMS: atom_id res chain seq x y z
N ASN A 1 -2.97 15.30 14.18
CA ASN A 1 -4.21 14.66 14.73
C ASN A 1 -3.81 13.22 14.95
N GLN A 2 -3.63 12.81 16.21
CA GLN A 2 -2.91 11.57 16.55
C GLN A 2 -3.42 10.31 15.84
N ILE A 3 -4.74 10.19 15.60
CA ILE A 3 -5.30 9.03 14.88
C ILE A 3 -4.79 9.01 13.43
N ARG A 4 -4.76 10.18 12.78
CA ARG A 4 -4.28 10.33 11.41
C ARG A 4 -2.78 10.04 11.34
N ASP A 5 -2.01 10.58 12.28
CA ASP A 5 -0.55 10.48 12.28
C ASP A 5 -0.14 9.00 12.46
N LEU A 6 -0.70 8.31 13.45
CA LEU A 6 -0.51 6.86 13.64
C LEU A 6 -1.05 6.01 12.49
N SER A 7 -2.14 6.44 11.83
CA SER A 7 -2.63 5.72 10.65
C SER A 7 -1.66 5.84 9.47
N LYS A 8 -1.01 7.00 9.31
CA LYS A 8 -0.02 7.19 8.25
C LYS A 8 1.26 6.39 8.54
N GLU A 9 1.76 6.43 9.78
CA GLU A 9 2.89 5.61 10.22
C GLU A 9 2.62 4.12 10.02
N ALA A 10 1.42 3.65 10.41
CA ALA A 10 1.01 2.27 10.18
C ALA A 10 1.03 1.95 8.68
N PHE A 11 0.49 2.84 7.82
CA PHE A 11 0.44 2.64 6.38
C PHE A 11 1.82 2.42 5.74
N LEU A 12 2.87 3.06 6.27
CA LEU A 12 4.25 2.91 5.82
C LEU A 12 4.88 1.55 6.18
N LYS A 13 4.26 0.76 7.06
CA LYS A 13 4.82 -0.54 7.43
C LYS A 13 4.65 -1.56 6.30
N PRO A 14 5.75 -2.13 5.77
CA PRO A 14 5.67 -3.13 4.70
C PRO A 14 4.97 -4.43 5.14
N THR A 15 4.90 -4.66 6.46
CA THR A 15 4.30 -5.82 7.11
C THR A 15 2.77 -5.77 7.22
N ILE A 16 2.11 -4.65 6.81
CA ILE A 16 0.65 -4.60 6.77
C ILE A 16 0.09 -5.72 5.90
N GLN A 17 -0.94 -6.35 6.42
CA GLN A 17 -1.63 -7.48 5.83
C GLN A 17 -3.00 -7.10 5.28
N LEU A 18 -3.65 -6.11 5.91
CA LEU A 18 -5.01 -5.71 5.59
C LEU A 18 -5.18 -4.20 5.70
N TYR A 19 -5.67 -3.57 4.63
CA TYR A 19 -5.92 -2.12 4.58
C TYR A 19 -7.38 -1.73 4.89
N THR A 20 -8.34 -2.66 4.83
CA THR A 20 -9.79 -2.35 4.97
C THR A 20 -10.46 -3.00 6.17
N ARG A 21 -10.11 -4.26 6.43
CA ARG A 21 -10.70 -5.09 7.47
C ARG A 21 -9.66 -5.35 8.56
N GLY A 22 -10.16 -5.50 9.77
CA GLY A 22 -9.37 -5.81 10.96
C GLY A 22 -10.32 -5.83 12.14
N HIS A 23 -10.31 -6.89 12.92
CA HIS A 23 -11.06 -6.93 14.18
C HIS A 23 -10.09 -6.59 15.30
N TRP A 24 -10.43 -5.60 16.13
CA TRP A 24 -9.66 -5.35 17.34
C TRP A 24 -10.08 -6.32 18.44
N LYS A 25 -9.16 -7.24 18.75
CA LYS A 25 -9.15 -8.00 19.99
C LYS A 25 -7.72 -7.90 20.57
N PRO A 26 -7.55 -7.48 21.83
CA PRO A 26 -6.25 -7.55 22.50
C PRO A 26 -5.65 -8.96 22.38
N GLY A 27 -4.40 -9.09 21.94
CA GLY A 27 -3.71 -10.37 21.75
C GLY A 27 -3.89 -11.06 20.39
N THR A 28 -4.56 -10.43 19.42
CA THR A 28 -4.61 -10.94 18.03
C THR A 28 -3.41 -10.46 17.21
N SER A 29 -2.79 -11.35 16.45
CA SER A 29 -1.60 -11.10 15.62
C SER A 29 -1.93 -10.52 14.23
N ASP A 30 -3.14 -10.01 14.01
CA ASP A 30 -3.56 -9.44 12.73
C ASP A 30 -2.87 -8.08 12.52
N HIS A 31 -1.92 -8.01 11.60
CA HIS A 31 -1.25 -6.77 11.21
C HIS A 31 -2.11 -5.98 10.20
N SER A 32 -3.28 -5.53 10.61
CA SER A 32 -4.12 -4.65 9.81
C SER A 32 -3.83 -3.18 10.10
N LEU A 33 -4.09 -2.30 9.14
CA LEU A 33 -3.99 -0.84 9.32
C LEU A 33 -4.77 -0.37 10.57
N PHE A 34 -5.95 -0.95 10.81
CA PHE A 34 -6.76 -0.66 11.99
C PHE A 34 -6.11 -1.12 13.29
N MET A 35 -5.59 -2.36 13.32
CA MET A 35 -4.93 -2.92 14.51
C MET A 35 -3.69 -2.13 14.89
N ASP A 36 -2.80 -1.87 13.93
CA ASP A 36 -1.56 -1.14 14.17
C ASP A 36 -1.82 0.29 14.65
N THR A 37 -2.82 0.96 14.07
CA THR A 37 -3.24 2.30 14.53
C THR A 37 -3.80 2.25 15.95
N MET A 38 -4.65 1.27 16.26
CA MET A 38 -5.24 1.12 17.61
C MET A 38 -4.17 0.78 18.65
N GLN A 39 -3.20 -0.07 18.31
CA GLN A 39 -2.07 -0.37 19.19
C GLN A 39 -1.26 0.88 19.52
N GLY A 40 -0.96 1.71 18.51
CA GLY A 40 -0.31 3.00 18.73
C GLY A 40 -1.13 3.94 19.62
N LEU A 41 -2.45 4.02 19.40
CA LEU A 41 -3.35 4.85 20.20
C LEU A 41 -3.41 4.40 21.67
N MET A 42 -3.40 3.08 21.91
CA MET A 42 -3.43 2.52 23.27
C MET A 42 -2.07 2.61 23.97
N ALA A 43 -0.97 2.73 23.23
CA ALA A 43 0.36 2.94 23.77
C ALA A 43 0.65 4.38 24.22
N LEU A 44 -0.19 5.35 23.84
CA LEU A 44 -0.07 6.75 24.29
C LEU A 44 -0.19 6.85 25.82
N PRO A 45 0.43 7.84 26.48
CA PRO A 45 0.35 8.01 27.93
C PRO A 45 -1.10 8.05 28.45
N ALA A 46 -1.36 7.44 29.61
CA ALA A 46 -2.72 7.34 30.17
C ALA A 46 -3.38 8.71 30.36
N GLU A 47 -2.61 9.71 30.83
CA GLU A 47 -3.07 11.10 30.97
C GLU A 47 -3.51 11.70 29.63
N PHE A 48 -2.75 11.43 28.55
CA PHE A 48 -3.11 11.88 27.21
C PHE A 48 -4.43 11.23 26.75
N ARG A 49 -4.59 9.92 26.95
CA ARG A 49 -5.82 9.21 26.57
C ARG A 49 -7.02 9.72 27.37
N GLN A 50 -6.88 9.93 28.68
CA GLN A 50 -7.95 10.46 29.52
C GLN A 50 -8.40 11.86 29.10
N LYS A 51 -7.45 12.71 28.67
CA LYS A 51 -7.73 14.08 28.21
C LYS A 51 -8.32 14.14 26.80
N ASN A 52 -7.85 13.31 25.88
CA ASN A 52 -8.12 13.47 24.45
C ASN A 52 -9.09 12.42 23.87
N PHE A 53 -9.30 11.29 24.53
CA PHE A 53 -10.24 10.27 24.05
C PHE A 53 -11.62 10.48 24.66
N PRO A 54 -12.68 9.92 24.03
CA PRO A 54 -14.02 10.00 24.61
C PRO A 54 -14.05 9.46 26.05
N PRO A 55 -14.78 10.12 26.98
CA PRO A 55 -14.94 9.62 28.34
C PRO A 55 -15.48 8.19 28.34
N LYS A 56 -14.90 7.32 29.17
CA LYS A 56 -15.27 5.89 29.26
C LYS A 56 -15.01 5.09 27.97
N MET A 57 -14.14 5.54 27.06
CA MET A 57 -13.79 4.79 25.83
C MET A 57 -13.32 3.35 26.14
N GLU A 58 -12.51 3.17 27.20
CA GLU A 58 -11.97 1.86 27.57
C GLU A 58 -12.98 0.96 28.31
N THR A 59 -14.01 1.53 28.94
CA THR A 59 -14.93 0.79 29.83
C THR A 59 -16.37 0.66 29.29
N ASN A 60 -16.77 1.50 28.31
CA ASN A 60 -18.10 1.48 27.72
C ASN A 60 -18.08 1.00 26.27
N ARG A 61 -18.68 -0.16 25.99
CA ARG A 61 -18.72 -0.79 24.66
C ARG A 61 -19.32 0.11 23.56
N LYS A 62 -20.34 0.91 23.87
CA LYS A 62 -20.97 1.81 22.88
C LYS A 62 -20.05 2.96 22.52
N VAL A 63 -19.39 3.57 23.51
CA VAL A 63 -18.40 4.64 23.29
C VAL A 63 -17.21 4.10 22.50
N GLN A 64 -16.71 2.93 22.88
CA GLN A 64 -15.63 2.24 22.19
C GLN A 64 -15.97 1.97 20.70
N SER A 65 -17.17 1.44 20.43
CA SER A 65 -17.63 1.20 19.06
C SER A 65 -17.67 2.48 18.22
N ASN A 66 -18.15 3.59 18.79
CA ASN A 66 -18.18 4.88 18.11
C ASN A 66 -16.76 5.41 17.82
N PHE A 67 -15.83 5.24 18.77
CA PHE A 67 -14.43 5.60 18.54
C PHE A 67 -13.80 4.77 17.41
N TYR A 68 -14.06 3.47 17.37
CA TYR A 68 -13.59 2.60 16.28
C TYR A 68 -14.16 3.00 14.92
N LYS A 69 -15.42 3.44 14.87
CA LYS A 69 -16.02 3.98 13.63
C LYS A 69 -15.31 5.24 13.16
N LEU A 70 -14.99 6.16 14.07
CA LEU A 70 -14.22 7.37 13.76
C LEU A 70 -12.84 7.03 13.18
N VAL A 71 -12.10 6.11 13.81
CA VAL A 71 -10.78 5.68 13.31
C VAL A 71 -10.89 5.11 11.90
N ARG A 72 -11.88 4.24 11.65
CA ARG A 72 -12.11 3.65 10.32
C ARG A 72 -12.49 4.69 9.27
N GLU A 73 -13.27 5.70 9.65
CA GLU A 73 -13.63 6.80 8.75
C GLU A 73 -12.39 7.60 8.35
N LEU A 74 -11.52 7.93 9.30
CA LEU A 74 -10.26 8.62 9.02
C LEU A 74 -9.33 7.78 8.13
N GLN A 75 -9.24 6.47 8.38
CA GLN A 75 -8.48 5.54 7.54
C GLN A 75 -9.07 5.38 6.14
N ARG A 76 -10.39 5.44 5.98
CA ARG A 76 -11.03 5.47 4.66
C ARG A 76 -10.59 6.71 3.89
N ARG A 77 -10.60 7.90 4.51
CA ARG A 77 -10.15 9.14 3.88
C ARG A 77 -8.66 9.08 3.53
N LEU A 78 -7.82 8.52 4.41
CA LEU A 78 -6.40 8.29 4.14
C LEU A 78 -6.20 7.41 2.90
N ARG A 79 -6.92 6.29 2.82
CA ARG A 79 -6.88 5.39 1.64
C ARG A 79 -7.30 6.10 0.36
N LEU A 80 -8.32 6.97 0.40
CA LEU A 80 -8.70 7.78 -0.77
C LEU A 80 -7.55 8.71 -1.21
N ALA A 81 -6.93 9.42 -0.26
CA ALA A 81 -5.80 10.31 -0.56
C ALA A 81 -4.54 9.57 -1.06
N VAL A 82 -4.32 8.32 -0.62
CA VAL A 82 -3.26 7.46 -1.17
C VAL A 82 -3.63 6.99 -2.58
N ARG A 83 -4.88 6.59 -2.82
CA ARG A 83 -5.37 6.22 -4.16
C ARG A 83 -5.15 7.35 -5.18
N GLU A 84 -5.48 8.59 -4.80
CA GLU A 84 -5.25 9.76 -5.65
C GLU A 84 -3.77 9.89 -6.04
N ARG A 85 -2.85 9.63 -5.10
CA ARG A 85 -1.40 9.66 -5.37
C ARG A 85 -0.92 8.49 -6.23
N LEU A 86 -1.47 7.29 -6.04
CA LEU A 86 -1.20 6.13 -6.88
C LEU A 86 -1.59 6.36 -8.35
N LEU A 87 -2.53 7.28 -8.58
CA LEU A 87 -3.04 7.67 -9.89
C LEU A 87 -2.47 9.02 -10.37
N ALA A 88 -1.36 9.48 -9.80
CA ALA A 88 -0.70 10.72 -10.21
C ALA A 88 -0.35 10.69 -11.70
N ASN A 89 -0.72 11.75 -12.42
CA ASN A 89 -0.59 11.88 -13.88
C ASN A 89 -1.25 10.75 -14.69
N ILE A 90 -2.27 10.09 -14.13
CA ILE A 90 -3.06 9.06 -14.83
C ILE A 90 -4.50 9.54 -15.03
N VAL A 91 -5.17 9.98 -13.96
CA VAL A 91 -6.53 10.54 -14.02
C VAL A 91 -6.65 11.85 -13.26
N THR A 92 -7.54 12.72 -13.75
CA THR A 92 -7.94 13.95 -13.07
C THR A 92 -8.79 13.62 -11.82
N PRO A 93 -9.00 14.59 -10.91
CA PRO A 93 -9.94 14.42 -9.80
C PRO A 93 -11.38 14.11 -10.25
N ALA A 94 -11.75 14.48 -11.48
CA ALA A 94 -13.05 14.17 -12.08
C ALA A 94 -13.12 12.72 -12.61
N GLY A 95 -11.99 12.05 -12.78
CA GLY A 95 -11.88 10.67 -13.26
C GLY A 95 -11.51 10.53 -14.73
N ASP A 96 -11.31 11.65 -15.44
CA ASP A 96 -10.89 11.66 -16.84
C ASP A 96 -9.40 11.34 -16.97
N LEU A 97 -8.98 10.72 -18.07
CA LEU A 97 -7.56 10.49 -18.35
C LEU A 97 -6.82 11.82 -18.51
N ILE A 98 -5.58 11.87 -18.02
CA ILE A 98 -4.68 12.99 -18.24
C ILE A 98 -3.91 12.73 -19.53
N GLU A 99 -4.08 13.60 -20.53
CA GLU A 99 -3.44 13.46 -21.86
C GLU A 99 -1.96 13.85 -21.83
N GLU A 100 -1.60 14.88 -21.04
CA GLU A 100 -0.25 15.44 -20.99
C GLU A 100 0.44 15.20 -19.65
N GLY A 101 1.72 14.85 -19.71
CA GLY A 101 2.58 14.70 -18.55
C GLY A 101 2.94 13.25 -18.25
N ASN A 102 4.19 13.06 -17.84
CA ASN A 102 4.74 11.72 -17.65
C ASN A 102 4.20 11.08 -16.36
N VAL A 103 3.84 9.80 -16.43
CA VAL A 103 3.54 9.02 -15.24
C VAL A 103 4.82 8.93 -14.39
N PRO A 104 4.77 9.20 -13.08
CA PRO A 104 5.96 9.11 -12.24
C PRO A 104 6.49 7.68 -12.23
N ASN A 105 7.82 7.52 -12.29
CA ASN A 105 8.44 6.22 -12.04
C ASN A 105 8.22 5.80 -10.57
N LEU A 106 8.52 4.53 -10.26
CA LEU A 106 8.21 3.97 -8.94
C LEU A 106 8.88 4.73 -7.79
N HIS A 107 10.12 5.20 -7.98
CA HIS A 107 10.85 5.95 -6.95
C HIS A 107 10.24 7.33 -6.72
N GLN A 108 9.86 8.04 -7.79
CA GLN A 108 9.17 9.34 -7.69
C GLN A 108 7.81 9.18 -6.98
N LEU A 109 7.04 8.16 -7.36
CA LEU A 109 5.77 7.84 -6.72
C LEU A 109 5.97 7.48 -5.24
N ALA A 110 6.96 6.65 -4.93
CA ALA A 110 7.25 6.23 -3.57
C ALA A 110 7.68 7.40 -2.70
N ARG A 111 8.54 8.30 -3.19
CA ARG A 111 8.89 9.56 -2.49
C ARG A 111 7.65 10.40 -2.20
N SER A 112 6.77 10.59 -3.18
CA SER A 112 5.53 11.38 -3.04
C SER A 112 4.59 10.79 -1.97
N ILE A 113 4.40 9.46 -1.99
CA ILE A 113 3.57 8.77 -0.99
C ILE A 113 4.24 8.79 0.39
N PHE A 114 5.55 8.54 0.46
CA PHE A 114 6.31 8.54 1.70
C PHE A 114 6.21 9.90 2.39
N ARG A 115 6.52 10.98 1.67
CA ARG A 115 6.41 12.36 2.18
C ARG A 115 5.00 12.63 2.71
N PHE A 116 3.96 12.34 1.92
CA PHE A 116 2.59 12.52 2.38
C PHE A 116 2.24 11.76 3.68
N LEU A 117 2.80 10.57 3.87
CA LEU A 117 2.55 9.74 5.05
C LEU A 117 3.49 10.06 6.21
N HIS A 118 4.66 10.65 5.96
CA HIS A 118 5.64 10.95 7.00
C HIS A 118 5.31 12.29 7.69
N PRO A 119 5.25 12.34 9.03
CA PRO A 119 4.93 13.57 9.75
C PRO A 119 5.98 14.68 9.54
N ASP A 120 7.25 14.31 9.32
CA ASP A 120 8.38 15.24 9.18
C ASP A 120 8.83 15.45 7.71
N GLU A 121 7.90 15.38 6.75
CA GLU A 121 8.24 15.44 5.32
C GLU A 121 9.00 16.71 4.88
N ALA A 122 8.78 17.82 5.58
CA ALA A 122 9.32 19.13 5.23
C ALA A 122 10.83 19.27 5.52
N THR A 123 11.39 18.40 6.36
CA THR A 123 12.80 18.48 6.76
C THR A 123 13.70 17.51 6.01
N MET A 124 13.15 16.59 5.22
CA MET A 124 13.91 15.55 4.53
C MET A 124 14.27 15.92 3.09
N THR A 125 15.54 15.75 2.75
CA THR A 125 16.05 15.75 1.36
C THR A 125 15.60 14.49 0.62
N ASP A 126 15.69 14.50 -0.72
CA ASP A 126 15.31 13.33 -1.52
C ASP A 126 16.16 12.09 -1.21
N SER A 127 17.46 12.26 -0.96
CA SER A 127 18.35 11.16 -0.56
C SER A 127 17.92 10.55 0.77
N GLU A 128 17.61 11.38 1.77
CA GLU A 128 17.14 10.90 3.07
C GLU A 128 15.79 10.17 2.95
N VAL A 129 14.90 10.63 2.07
CA VAL A 129 13.64 9.92 1.80
C VAL A 129 13.93 8.57 1.16
N ASP A 130 14.77 8.51 0.14
CA ASP A 130 15.10 7.26 -0.55
C ASP A 130 15.74 6.23 0.40
N ASP A 131 16.62 6.67 1.31
CA ASP A 131 17.22 5.81 2.35
C ASP A 131 16.18 5.25 3.34
N ASN A 132 15.06 5.96 3.53
CA ASN A 132 13.95 5.53 4.40
C ASN A 132 12.88 4.71 3.67
N ILE A 133 13.01 4.48 2.35
CA ILE A 133 12.10 3.64 1.58
C ILE A 133 12.77 2.27 1.35
N PRO A 134 12.55 1.28 2.24
CA PRO A 134 13.09 -0.05 2.01
C PRO A 134 12.46 -0.69 0.77
N VAL A 135 13.16 -1.62 0.14
CA VAL A 135 12.68 -2.29 -1.09
C VAL A 135 11.31 -2.93 -0.90
N LEU A 136 10.99 -3.43 0.31
CA LEU A 136 9.69 -4.00 0.63
C LEU A 136 8.56 -2.97 0.58
N LEU A 137 8.83 -1.71 0.98
CA LEU A 137 7.87 -0.62 0.85
C LEU A 137 7.75 -0.18 -0.62
N LEU A 138 8.86 -0.16 -1.36
CA LEU A 138 8.84 0.13 -2.80
C LEU A 138 7.98 -0.88 -3.57
N THR A 139 8.20 -2.19 -3.32
CA THR A 139 7.37 -3.29 -3.85
C THR A 139 5.91 -3.14 -3.43
N ARG A 140 5.66 -2.75 -2.17
CA ARG A 140 4.29 -2.51 -1.68
C ARG A 140 3.60 -1.44 -2.51
N ILE A 141 4.27 -0.32 -2.76
CA ILE A 141 3.72 0.81 -3.53
C ILE A 141 3.49 0.40 -4.99
N GLY A 142 4.40 -0.35 -5.60
CA GLY A 142 4.22 -0.89 -6.96
C GLY A 142 2.98 -1.78 -7.06
N HIS A 143 2.79 -2.68 -6.10
CA HIS A 143 1.58 -3.52 -6.05
C HIS A 143 0.32 -2.68 -5.88
N LEU A 144 0.32 -1.73 -4.94
CA LEU A 144 -0.82 -0.83 -4.76
C LEU A 144 -1.16 -0.07 -6.05
N ARG A 145 -0.15 0.40 -6.80
CA ARG A 145 -0.33 1.08 -8.07
C ARG A 145 -0.93 0.15 -9.13
N LEU A 146 -0.26 -0.97 -9.43
CA LEU A 146 -0.69 -1.91 -10.47
C LEU A 146 -2.12 -2.39 -10.22
N GLN A 147 -2.45 -2.79 -8.99
CA GLN A 147 -3.81 -3.23 -8.66
C GLN A 147 -4.86 -2.12 -8.77
N THR A 148 -4.47 -0.86 -8.50
CA THR A 148 -5.36 0.30 -8.61
C THR A 148 -5.65 0.63 -10.08
N ILE A 149 -4.63 0.57 -10.94
CA ILE A 149 -4.78 0.84 -12.38
C ILE A 149 -5.51 -0.32 -13.07
N ASP A 150 -5.17 -1.56 -12.75
CA ASP A 150 -5.86 -2.76 -13.24
C ASP A 150 -7.37 -2.69 -12.95
N GLN A 151 -7.73 -2.32 -11.71
CA GLN A 151 -9.13 -2.10 -11.34
C GLN A 151 -9.77 -0.88 -12.03
N LEU A 152 -9.00 0.14 -12.41
CA LEU A 152 -9.50 1.31 -13.13
C LEU A 152 -9.89 0.93 -14.57
N LEU A 153 -9.05 0.15 -15.26
CA LEU A 153 -9.23 -0.22 -16.66
C LEU A 153 -10.22 -1.40 -16.82
N HIS A 154 -10.13 -2.41 -15.97
CA HIS A 154 -10.86 -3.68 -16.14
C HIS A 154 -12.11 -3.80 -15.25
N SER A 155 -12.75 -2.68 -14.91
CA SER A 155 -13.77 -2.60 -13.84
C SER A 155 -15.14 -3.24 -14.15
N GLU A 156 -15.22 -4.30 -14.97
CA GLU A 156 -16.46 -5.05 -15.18
C GLU A 156 -17.09 -5.55 -13.86
N ILE A 157 -16.27 -5.69 -12.81
CA ILE A 157 -16.68 -6.02 -11.44
C ILE A 157 -16.78 -4.76 -10.58
N LYS A 158 -17.75 -3.87 -10.87
CA LYS A 158 -18.01 -2.62 -10.12
C LYS A 158 -18.27 -2.77 -8.60
N LYS A 159 -18.35 -3.99 -8.07
CA LYS A 159 -18.76 -4.27 -6.67
C LYS A 159 -17.61 -4.44 -5.68
N VAL A 160 -16.40 -4.76 -6.14
CA VAL A 160 -15.26 -5.04 -5.24
C VAL A 160 -14.29 -3.86 -5.25
N SER A 161 -14.04 -3.27 -4.07
CA SER A 161 -13.08 -2.18 -3.95
C SER A 161 -11.66 -2.69 -4.19
N GLN A 162 -10.80 -1.92 -4.88
CA GLN A 162 -9.37 -2.22 -5.08
C GLN A 162 -8.66 -2.67 -3.79
N TRP A 163 -9.01 -2.07 -2.64
CA TRP A 163 -8.41 -2.41 -1.36
C TRP A 163 -8.77 -3.81 -0.85
N ASN A 164 -9.90 -4.36 -1.28
CA ASN A 164 -10.25 -5.74 -0.96
C ASN A 164 -9.44 -6.69 -1.83
N MET A 165 -9.28 -6.41 -3.13
CA MET A 165 -8.41 -7.19 -4.01
C MET A 165 -6.97 -7.21 -3.49
N ILE A 166 -6.42 -6.04 -3.13
CA ILE A 166 -5.10 -5.93 -2.48
C ILE A 166 -5.03 -6.86 -1.26
N ASN A 167 -6.03 -6.85 -0.36
CA ASN A 167 -6.00 -7.71 0.82
C ASN A 167 -6.07 -9.21 0.46
N GLU A 168 -6.86 -9.58 -0.55
CA GLU A 168 -7.00 -10.94 -1.07
C GLU A 168 -5.65 -11.44 -1.59
N THR A 169 -5.02 -10.68 -2.51
CA THR A 169 -3.70 -10.97 -3.08
C THR A 169 -2.65 -11.13 -1.99
N LEU A 170 -2.62 -10.24 -0.98
CA LEU A 170 -1.67 -10.35 0.12
C LEU A 170 -1.87 -11.54 1.03
N ARG A 171 -3.12 -11.99 1.20
CA ARG A 171 -3.40 -13.23 1.93
C ARG A 171 -2.89 -14.43 1.13
N GLU A 172 -3.14 -14.46 -0.18
CA GLU A 172 -2.75 -15.57 -1.06
C GLU A 172 -1.24 -15.70 -1.20
N VAL A 173 -0.55 -14.60 -1.54
CA VAL A 173 0.91 -14.58 -1.71
C VAL A 173 1.60 -15.02 -0.41
N ARG A 174 1.12 -14.56 0.75
CA ARG A 174 1.63 -14.99 2.07
C ARG A 174 1.45 -16.49 2.30
N GLY A 175 0.32 -17.05 1.87
CA GLY A 175 0.01 -18.47 1.99
C GLY A 175 0.93 -19.38 1.16
N ARG A 176 1.62 -18.84 0.15
CA ARG A 176 2.52 -19.58 -0.75
C ARG A 176 4.00 -19.59 -0.31
N GLY A 177 4.33 -19.01 0.84
CA GLY A 177 5.69 -19.06 1.41
C GLY A 177 6.57 -17.87 1.05
N SER A 178 7.80 -17.85 1.59
CA SER A 178 8.72 -16.71 1.51
C SER A 178 9.34 -16.52 0.13
N ASP A 179 9.70 -17.61 -0.55
CA ASP A 179 10.28 -17.56 -1.90
C ASP A 179 9.25 -17.05 -2.91
N TYR A 180 8.00 -17.51 -2.81
CA TYR A 180 6.91 -17.00 -3.65
C TYR A 180 6.62 -15.52 -3.37
N GLN A 181 6.66 -15.08 -2.10
CA GLN A 181 6.54 -13.65 -1.75
C GLN A 181 7.65 -12.81 -2.39
N ALA A 182 8.89 -13.29 -2.36
CA ALA A 182 10.01 -12.61 -2.99
C ALA A 182 9.87 -12.58 -4.53
N ALA A 183 9.45 -13.69 -5.13
CA ALA A 183 9.19 -13.81 -6.57
C ALA A 183 8.08 -12.84 -7.02
N PHE A 184 6.97 -12.81 -6.30
CA PHE A 184 5.87 -11.85 -6.51
C PHE A 184 6.40 -10.41 -6.41
N GLY A 185 7.21 -10.11 -5.40
CA GLY A 185 7.80 -8.79 -5.25
C GLY A 185 8.69 -8.37 -6.42
N LYS A 186 9.56 -9.28 -6.90
CA LYS A 186 10.40 -9.05 -8.09
C LYS A 186 9.53 -8.84 -9.34
N ALA A 187 8.49 -9.64 -9.53
CA ALA A 187 7.58 -9.52 -10.68
C ALA A 187 6.84 -8.17 -10.69
N ILE A 188 6.39 -7.71 -9.52
CA ILE A 188 5.78 -6.38 -9.35
C ILE A 188 6.74 -5.27 -9.76
N LEU A 189 7.97 -5.29 -9.25
CA LEU A 189 8.98 -4.26 -9.57
C LEU A 189 9.33 -4.26 -11.06
N ALA A 190 9.48 -5.43 -11.66
CA ALA A 190 9.79 -5.57 -13.09
C ALA A 190 8.66 -5.03 -13.97
N LYS A 191 7.41 -5.43 -13.70
CA LYS A 191 6.24 -5.01 -14.46
C LYS A 191 5.97 -3.51 -14.34
N ASP A 192 6.10 -2.99 -13.13
CA ASP A 192 5.95 -1.57 -12.84
C ASP A 192 7.03 -0.72 -13.55
N HIS A 193 8.29 -1.20 -13.57
CA HIS A 193 9.36 -0.55 -14.32
C HIS A 193 9.13 -0.61 -15.84
N ALA A 194 8.68 -1.75 -16.37
CA ALA A 194 8.39 -1.89 -17.80
C ALA A 194 7.33 -0.87 -18.27
N LEU A 195 6.25 -0.72 -17.49
CA LEU A 195 5.16 0.21 -17.83
C LEU A 195 5.55 1.67 -17.59
N PHE A 196 6.08 2.01 -16.40
CA PHE A 196 6.18 3.39 -15.90
C PHE A 196 7.61 3.89 -15.70
N GLY A 197 8.64 3.11 -16.06
CA GLY A 197 10.05 3.47 -15.89
C GLY A 197 10.59 4.42 -16.97
N HIS A 198 9.87 4.57 -18.08
CA HIS A 198 10.39 5.15 -19.33
C HIS A 198 9.94 6.60 -19.59
N SER A 199 9.40 7.30 -18.59
CA SER A 199 8.96 8.71 -18.70
C SER A 199 7.95 8.96 -19.83
N ARG A 200 6.98 8.05 -19.98
CA ARG A 200 5.85 8.15 -20.93
C ARG A 200 4.60 8.73 -20.24
N SER A 201 3.71 9.34 -21.01
CA SER A 201 2.36 9.68 -20.55
C SER A 201 1.53 8.39 -20.38
N PHE A 202 0.42 8.45 -19.65
CA PHE A 202 -0.43 7.26 -19.50
C PHE A 202 -1.15 6.90 -20.80
N VAL A 203 -1.46 7.89 -21.66
CA VAL A 203 -2.07 7.66 -22.97
C VAL A 203 -1.13 6.92 -23.90
N GLU A 204 0.15 7.30 -23.95
CA GLU A 204 1.18 6.57 -24.72
C GLU A 204 1.29 5.12 -24.26
N ILE A 205 1.26 4.88 -22.94
CA ILE A 205 1.29 3.52 -22.38
C ILE A 205 0.04 2.73 -22.77
N LEU A 206 -1.14 3.35 -22.77
CA LEU A 206 -2.37 2.69 -23.22
C LEU A 206 -2.27 2.33 -24.72
N GLU A 207 -1.83 3.25 -25.57
CA GLU A 207 -1.74 3.01 -27.02
C GLU A 207 -0.74 1.88 -27.37
N GLU A 208 0.36 1.78 -26.63
CA GLU A 208 1.44 0.82 -26.93
C GLU A 208 1.32 -0.51 -26.16
N ASP A 209 0.80 -0.49 -24.93
CA ASP A 209 0.97 -1.57 -23.95
C ASP A 209 -0.32 -1.94 -23.16
N GLU A 210 -1.53 -1.53 -23.59
CA GLU A 210 -2.80 -1.73 -22.85
C GLU A 210 -2.97 -3.14 -22.26
N GLU A 211 -2.75 -4.19 -23.07
CA GLU A 211 -2.93 -5.59 -22.66
C GLU A 211 -2.00 -6.04 -21.51
N ASN A 212 -0.91 -5.30 -21.29
CA ASN A 212 0.08 -5.54 -20.25
C ASN A 212 -0.22 -4.74 -18.96
N ILE A 213 -1.18 -3.80 -18.98
CA ILE A 213 -1.55 -2.97 -17.81
C ILE A 213 -2.46 -3.75 -16.85
N LYS A 214 -1.89 -4.78 -16.23
CA LYS A 214 -2.57 -5.65 -15.27
C LYS A 214 -1.60 -6.11 -14.20
N MET A 215 -2.11 -6.76 -13.16
CA MET A 215 -1.26 -7.44 -12.18
C MET A 215 -0.32 -8.47 -12.84
N PRO A 216 0.86 -8.76 -12.27
CA PRO A 216 1.68 -9.87 -12.74
C PRO A 216 0.89 -11.18 -12.71
N ASP A 217 0.94 -11.95 -13.79
CA ASP A 217 0.32 -13.27 -13.84
C ASP A 217 1.19 -14.34 -13.16
N ASP A 218 0.64 -15.55 -13.04
CA ASP A 218 1.34 -16.66 -12.40
C ASP A 218 2.62 -17.06 -13.16
N ASP A 219 2.68 -16.87 -14.49
CA ASP A 219 3.86 -17.20 -15.29
C ASP A 219 5.00 -16.19 -15.03
N GLU A 220 4.69 -14.90 -15.01
CA GLU A 220 5.63 -13.82 -14.65
C GLU A 220 6.21 -14.06 -13.23
N ILE A 221 5.37 -14.48 -12.29
CA ILE A 221 5.81 -14.81 -10.92
C ILE A 221 6.67 -16.09 -10.92
N GLN A 222 6.29 -17.12 -11.68
CA GLN A 222 7.01 -18.38 -11.74
C GLN A 222 8.41 -18.22 -12.35
N VAL A 223 8.59 -17.33 -13.32
CA VAL A 223 9.91 -16.97 -13.86
C VAL A 223 10.83 -16.46 -12.75
N GLN A 224 10.33 -15.53 -11.92
CA GLN A 224 11.09 -14.98 -10.80
C GLN A 224 11.38 -16.03 -9.71
N LEU A 225 10.41 -16.92 -9.44
CA LEU A 225 10.58 -17.99 -8.46
C LEU A 225 11.66 -18.99 -8.88
N ASN A 226 11.65 -19.40 -10.15
CA ASN A 226 12.66 -20.30 -10.71
C ASN A 226 14.07 -19.69 -10.62
N GLN A 227 14.19 -18.38 -10.85
CA GLN A 227 15.45 -17.67 -10.69
C GLN A 227 15.94 -17.68 -9.23
N ILE A 228 15.06 -17.38 -8.26
CA ILE A 228 15.40 -17.40 -6.83
C ILE A 228 15.89 -18.79 -6.40
N ILE A 229 15.19 -19.86 -6.81
CA ILE A 229 15.57 -21.24 -6.47
C ILE A 229 16.96 -21.57 -7.05
N ARG A 230 17.24 -21.16 -8.29
CA ARG A 230 18.56 -21.38 -8.92
C ARG A 230 19.67 -20.65 -8.18
N GLU A 231 19.46 -19.37 -7.83
CA GLU A 231 20.42 -18.55 -7.06
C GLU A 231 20.73 -19.20 -5.70
N GLN A 232 19.70 -19.69 -5.00
CA GLN A 232 19.88 -20.39 -3.72
C GLN A 232 20.64 -21.71 -3.84
N LEU A 233 20.39 -22.50 -4.89
CA LEU A 233 21.11 -23.75 -5.13
C LEU A 233 22.60 -23.47 -5.42
N GLN A 234 22.91 -22.47 -6.24
CA GLN A 234 24.30 -22.08 -6.53
C GLN A 234 25.04 -21.61 -5.28
N ALA A 235 24.39 -20.82 -4.41
CA ALA A 235 24.98 -20.34 -3.16
C ALA A 235 25.26 -21.46 -2.14
N ARG A 236 24.55 -22.59 -2.21
CA ARG A 236 24.80 -23.77 -1.34
C ARG A 236 25.96 -24.64 -1.82
N HIS A 237 26.36 -24.50 -3.08
CA HIS A 237 27.45 -25.25 -3.70
C HIS A 237 28.75 -24.43 -3.85
N SER A 238 28.73 -23.18 -3.40
CA SER A 238 29.89 -22.26 -3.33
C SER A 238 30.41 -22.18 -1.91
#